data_AF-A0A7Y2BBI4-F1
#
_entry.id   AF-A0A7Y2BBI4-F1
#
_cell.length_a   1.000
_cell.length_b   1.000
_cell.length_c   1.000
_cell.angle_alpha   90.00
_cell.angle_beta   90.00
_cell.angle_gamma   90.00
#
_symmetry.space_group_name_H-M   'P 1'
#
loop_
_entity.id
_entity.type
_entity.pdbx_description
1 polymer ?
#
loop_
_entity_poly.entity_id
_entity_poly.type
_entity_poly.pdbx_seq_one_letter_code
_entity_poly.pdbx_strand_id
1 'polypeptide(L)'
;MEYDKLQLIEHKAEKLLSELKNSTESSIYTNALYVIIALFMASLCYLYIKSGKDTLVYASALVIGLIAYKFIVSNAAKELDASTNFLAYKSENKPAYVKGMLQYLASNINVQLSRIKALRTVYMLVFPFLLMMFRQIALGSFGKSEYLFNLIVALLLGALFWYFFFKKPIDEKEADYWEVSNLSKTIKL
;
A
#
# COMPACT_ATOMS: atom_id res chain seq x y z
N MET A 1 14.49 8.37 -38.46
CA MET A 1 13.22 7.78 -37.95
C MET A 1 13.20 7.57 -36.43
N GLU A 2 14.24 7.95 -35.68
CA GLU A 2 14.30 7.77 -34.21
C GLU A 2 13.43 8.78 -33.45
N TYR A 3 13.26 9.98 -34.01
CA TYR A 3 12.45 11.06 -33.46
C TYR A 3 10.96 10.71 -33.31
N ASP A 4 10.43 9.92 -34.25
CA ASP A 4 9.02 9.52 -34.30
C ASP A 4 8.69 8.54 -33.16
N LYS A 5 9.58 7.56 -32.91
CA LYS A 5 9.48 6.64 -31.77
C LYS A 5 9.58 7.37 -30.43
N LEU A 6 10.48 8.35 -30.33
CA LEU A 6 10.68 9.11 -29.09
C LEU A 6 9.46 10.00 -28.77
N GLN A 7 8.85 10.62 -29.78
CA GLN A 7 7.60 11.38 -29.63
C GLN A 7 6.44 10.47 -29.21
N LEU A 8 6.37 9.25 -29.74
CA LEU A 8 5.33 8.28 -29.38
C LEU A 8 5.46 7.82 -27.92
N ILE A 9 6.70 7.59 -27.46
CA ILE A 9 7.00 7.28 -26.05
C ILE A 9 6.67 8.48 -25.14
N GLU A 10 7.05 9.69 -25.54
CA GLU A 10 6.73 10.93 -24.82
C GLU A 10 5.22 11.09 -24.65
N HIS A 11 4.45 10.97 -25.73
CA HIS A 11 3.00 11.09 -25.67
C HIS A 11 2.34 10.01 -24.79
N LYS A 12 2.83 8.77 -24.87
CA LYS A 12 2.36 7.68 -23.98
C LYS A 12 2.70 7.98 -22.52
N ALA A 13 3.89 8.47 -22.24
CA ALA A 13 4.33 8.80 -20.88
C ALA A 13 3.58 10.01 -20.30
N GLU A 14 3.29 11.04 -21.09
CA GLU A 14 2.44 12.17 -20.69
C GLU A 14 1.00 11.73 -20.41
N LYS A 15 0.44 10.85 -21.25
CA LYS A 15 -0.88 10.26 -21.03
C LYS A 15 -0.92 9.50 -19.71
N LEU A 16 0.03 8.59 -19.48
CA LEU A 16 0.14 7.82 -18.23
C LEU A 16 0.33 8.73 -17.02
N LEU A 17 1.12 9.80 -17.14
CA LEU A 17 1.32 10.78 -16.06
C LEU A 17 0.01 11.51 -15.73
N SER A 18 -0.76 11.88 -16.76
CA SER A 18 -2.05 12.54 -16.59
C SER A 18 -3.09 11.62 -15.94
N GLU A 19 -3.13 10.35 -16.35
CA GLU A 19 -3.97 9.32 -15.74
C GLU A 19 -3.57 9.09 -14.29
N LEU A 20 -2.27 9.04 -13.98
CA LEU A 20 -1.77 8.90 -12.60
C LEU A 20 -2.19 10.08 -11.72
N LYS A 21 -2.05 11.32 -12.22
CA LYS A 21 -2.41 12.52 -11.47
C LYS A 21 -3.92 12.61 -11.19
N ASN A 22 -4.72 12.09 -12.12
CA ASN A 22 -6.17 12.04 -12.00
C ASN A 22 -6.67 10.75 -11.31
N SER A 23 -5.80 9.78 -11.06
CA SER A 23 -6.18 8.49 -10.48
C SER A 23 -6.63 8.66 -9.03
N THR A 24 -7.92 8.40 -8.79
CA THR A 24 -8.53 8.39 -7.46
C THR A 24 -8.06 7.19 -6.61
N GLU A 25 -7.35 6.23 -7.21
CA GLU A 25 -6.92 4.97 -6.59
C GLU A 25 -6.10 5.17 -5.32
N SER A 26 -5.23 6.19 -5.28
CA SER A 26 -4.48 6.52 -4.07
C SER A 26 -5.40 6.83 -2.88
N SER A 27 -6.54 7.47 -3.13
CA SER A 27 -7.50 7.82 -2.07
C SER A 27 -8.28 6.59 -1.58
N ILE A 28 -8.57 5.62 -2.45
CA ILE A 28 -9.33 4.41 -2.12
C ILE A 28 -8.57 3.58 -1.08
N TYR A 29 -7.28 3.32 -1.30
CA TYR A 29 -6.47 2.52 -0.37
C TYR A 29 -6.26 3.20 0.98
N THR A 30 -6.07 4.52 0.98
CA THR A 30 -5.97 5.31 2.22
C THR A 30 -7.30 5.32 2.97
N ASN A 31 -8.43 5.46 2.28
CA ASN A 31 -9.76 5.38 2.90
C ASN A 31 -10.01 4.01 3.51
N ALA A 32 -9.65 2.93 2.81
CA ALA A 32 -9.76 1.56 3.34
C ALA A 32 -8.93 1.38 4.62
N LEU A 33 -7.74 1.97 4.71
CA LEU A 33 -6.94 1.97 5.95
C LEU A 33 -7.67 2.70 7.09
N TYR A 34 -8.25 3.87 6.83
CA TYR A 34 -8.97 4.60 7.86
C TYR A 34 -10.22 3.87 8.35
N VAL A 35 -10.94 3.18 7.46
CA VAL A 35 -12.11 2.38 7.85
C VAL A 35 -11.71 1.27 8.83
N ILE A 36 -10.66 0.49 8.54
CA ILE A 36 -10.23 -0.57 9.46
C ILE A 36 -9.73 -0.02 10.79
N ILE A 37 -9.00 1.10 10.78
CA ILE A 37 -8.53 1.77 12.01
C ILE A 37 -9.72 2.25 12.83
N ALA A 38 -10.72 2.90 12.20
CA ALA A 38 -11.90 3.41 12.89
C ALA A 38 -12.71 2.27 13.53
N LEU A 39 -12.94 1.17 12.80
CA LEU A 39 -13.61 -0.02 13.34
C LEU A 39 -12.83 -0.66 14.49
N PHE A 40 -11.51 -0.73 14.36
CA PHE A 40 -10.64 -1.27 15.41
C PHE A 40 -10.69 -0.41 16.67
N MET A 41 -10.57 0.92 16.52
CA MET A 41 -10.64 1.87 17.62
C MET A 41 -12.00 1.83 18.32
N ALA A 42 -13.10 1.79 17.57
CA ALA A 42 -14.44 1.68 18.14
C ALA A 42 -14.60 0.41 18.99
N SER A 43 -14.12 -0.72 18.47
CA SER A 43 -14.14 -2.01 19.16
C SER A 43 -13.27 -1.99 20.43
N LEU A 44 -12.09 -1.39 20.35
CA LEU A 44 -11.16 -1.25 21.47
C LEU A 44 -11.73 -0.37 22.58
N CYS A 45 -12.34 0.77 22.22
CA CYS A 45 -13.03 1.65 23.17
C CYS A 45 -14.18 0.91 23.87
N TYR A 46 -15.00 0.16 23.13
CA TYR A 46 -16.09 -0.62 23.73
C TYR A 46 -15.56 -1.66 24.72
N LEU A 47 -14.55 -2.44 24.35
CA LEU A 47 -13.95 -3.44 25.23
C LEU A 47 -13.29 -2.81 26.46
N TYR A 48 -12.66 -1.65 26.30
CA TYR A 48 -12.08 -0.90 27.41
C TYR A 48 -13.14 -0.49 28.44
N ILE A 49 -14.27 0.07 27.98
CA ILE A 49 -15.38 0.48 28.87
C ILE A 49 -16.04 -0.73 29.54
N LYS A 50 -16.30 -1.81 28.78
CA LYS A 50 -17.06 -2.97 29.29
C LYS A 50 -16.25 -3.86 30.23
N SER A 51 -14.97 -4.09 29.93
CA SER A 51 -14.19 -5.14 30.57
C SER A 51 -12.98 -4.62 31.35
N GLY A 52 -12.52 -3.39 31.09
CA GLY A 52 -11.42 -2.74 31.81
C GLY A 52 -10.06 -3.44 31.78
N LYS A 53 -9.92 -4.57 31.07
CA LYS A 53 -8.73 -5.44 31.06
C LYS A 53 -8.30 -5.81 29.64
N ASP A 54 -7.01 -6.09 29.50
CA ASP A 54 -6.32 -6.69 28.35
C ASP A 54 -6.47 -6.00 26.98
N THR A 55 -6.84 -4.72 26.94
CA THR A 55 -6.86 -3.94 25.68
C THR A 55 -5.48 -3.56 25.17
N LEU A 56 -4.44 -3.65 26.01
CA LEU A 56 -3.06 -3.31 25.65
C LEU A 56 -2.51 -4.18 24.52
N VAL A 57 -2.88 -5.46 24.46
CA VAL A 57 -2.45 -6.37 23.38
C VAL A 57 -3.06 -5.95 22.03
N TYR A 58 -4.33 -5.56 22.03
CA TYR A 58 -4.99 -5.06 20.83
C TYR A 58 -4.42 -3.70 20.39
N ALA A 59 -4.17 -2.81 21.35
CA ALA A 59 -3.55 -1.51 21.08
C ALA A 59 -2.12 -1.66 20.52
N SER A 60 -1.31 -2.57 21.09
CA SER A 60 0.05 -2.81 20.61
C SER A 60 0.05 -3.42 19.21
N ALA A 61 -0.86 -4.36 18.91
CA ALA A 61 -1.02 -4.91 17.56
C ALA A 61 -1.36 -3.82 16.53
N LEU A 62 -2.27 -2.89 16.87
CA LEU A 62 -2.60 -1.76 16.00
C LEU A 62 -1.39 -0.87 15.76
N VAL A 63 -0.66 -0.49 16.82
CA VAL A 63 0.55 0.36 16.72
C VAL A 63 1.61 -0.31 15.86
N ILE A 64 1.88 -1.60 16.06
CA ILE A 64 2.84 -2.37 15.24
C ILE A 64 2.40 -2.35 13.77
N GLY A 65 1.12 -2.57 13.47
CA GLY A 65 0.58 -2.48 12.11
C GLY A 65 0.80 -1.10 11.47
N LEU A 66 0.53 -0.02 12.20
CA LEU A 66 0.73 1.35 11.71
C LEU A 66 2.20 1.70 11.49
N ILE A 67 3.09 1.23 12.37
CA ILE A 67 4.54 1.40 12.21
C ILE A 67 5.01 0.66 10.95
N ALA A 68 4.56 -0.60 10.76
CA ALA A 68 4.88 -1.37 9.57
C ALA A 68 4.41 -0.66 8.29
N TYR A 69 3.19 -0.11 8.31
CA TYR A 69 2.67 0.68 7.20
C TYR A 69 3.57 1.89 6.88
N LYS A 70 3.88 2.69 7.90
CA LYS A 70 4.72 3.88 7.75
C LYS A 70 6.08 3.52 7.18
N PHE A 71 6.72 2.46 7.71
CA PHE A 71 8.04 2.04 7.26
C PHE A 71 8.05 1.63 5.77
N ILE A 72 7.09 0.80 5.34
CA ILE A 72 7.00 0.33 3.95
C ILE A 72 6.76 1.51 2.99
N VAL A 73 5.83 2.41 3.31
CA VAL A 73 5.48 3.54 2.44
C VAL A 73 6.58 4.61 2.42
N SER A 74 7.18 4.92 3.57
CA SER A 74 8.25 5.92 3.65
C SER A 74 9.49 5.53 2.85
N ASN A 75 9.81 4.24 2.77
CA ASN A 75 10.95 3.79 1.95
C ASN A 75 10.70 4.04 0.47
N ALA A 76 9.50 3.75 -0.04
CA ALA A 76 9.15 4.01 -1.43
C ALA A 76 9.05 5.51 -1.76
N ALA A 77 8.58 6.33 -0.83
CA ALA A 77 8.47 7.78 -1.03
C ALA A 77 9.84 8.46 -1.24
N LYS A 78 10.88 8.00 -0.54
CA LYS A 78 12.25 8.55 -0.69
C LYS A 78 12.81 8.37 -2.10
N GLU A 79 12.44 7.30 -2.81
CA GLU A 79 12.88 7.06 -4.19
C GLU A 79 12.21 8.02 -5.19
N LEU A 80 10.97 8.44 -4.89
CA LEU A 80 10.24 9.40 -5.73
C LEU A 80 10.88 10.78 -5.70
N ASP A 81 11.24 11.28 -4.50
CA ASP A 81 11.83 12.61 -4.34
C ASP A 81 13.15 12.75 -5.12
N ALA A 82 13.95 11.68 -5.17
CA ALA A 82 15.20 11.62 -5.93
C ALA A 82 14.99 11.69 -7.46
N SER A 83 13.78 11.35 -7.95
CA SER A 83 13.47 11.24 -9.38
C SER A 83 12.94 12.55 -9.99
N THR A 84 12.77 13.62 -9.20
CA THR A 84 12.07 14.86 -9.62
C THR A 84 12.89 15.81 -10.50
N ASN A 85 14.21 15.61 -10.60
CA ASN A 85 15.13 16.52 -11.28
C ASN A 85 15.00 16.54 -12.81
N PHE A 86 14.13 15.70 -13.40
CA PHE A 86 14.00 15.59 -14.85
C PHE A 86 13.45 16.85 -15.54
N LEU A 87 12.74 17.71 -14.81
CA LEU A 87 12.16 18.95 -15.34
C LEU A 87 13.23 19.93 -15.86
N ALA A 88 14.45 19.87 -15.32
CA ALA A 88 15.57 20.71 -15.77
C ALA A 88 16.05 20.37 -17.20
N TYR A 89 15.82 19.15 -17.68
CA TYR A 89 16.31 18.70 -18.99
C TYR A 89 15.35 19.00 -20.15
N LYS A 90 14.17 19.57 -19.88
CA LYS A 90 13.09 19.75 -20.87
C LYS A 90 13.52 20.59 -22.09
N SER A 91 14.37 21.59 -21.89
CA SER A 91 14.85 22.50 -22.95
C SER A 91 16.17 22.09 -23.60
N GLU A 92 16.95 21.20 -22.96
CA GLU A 92 18.34 20.92 -23.38
C GLU A 92 18.51 19.55 -24.03
N ASN A 93 17.82 18.51 -23.52
CA ASN A 93 18.03 17.14 -23.98
C ASN A 93 16.73 16.34 -23.91
N LYS A 94 16.06 16.22 -25.06
CA LYS A 94 14.78 15.52 -25.18
C LYS A 94 14.85 14.03 -24.77
N PRO A 95 15.84 13.23 -25.21
CA PRO A 95 16.05 11.88 -24.69
C PRO A 95 16.19 11.80 -23.16
N ALA A 96 16.98 12.70 -22.55
CA ALA A 96 17.16 12.74 -21.10
C ALA A 96 15.87 13.13 -20.37
N TYR A 97 15.10 14.06 -20.92
CA TYR A 97 13.79 14.45 -20.40
C TYR A 97 12.79 13.28 -20.39
N VAL A 98 12.63 12.59 -21.53
CA VAL A 98 11.71 11.45 -21.64
C VAL A 98 12.13 10.31 -20.71
N LYS A 99 13.43 10.03 -20.62
CA LYS A 99 13.97 9.02 -19.69
C LYS A 99 13.68 9.38 -18.23
N GLY A 100 13.92 10.62 -17.83
CA GLY A 100 13.64 11.08 -16.47
C GLY A 100 12.13 11.09 -16.14
N MET A 101 11.27 11.44 -17.11
CA MET A 101 9.81 11.35 -16.95
C MET A 101 9.35 9.90 -16.72
N LEU A 102 9.88 8.94 -17.49
CA LEU A 102 9.57 7.51 -17.29
C LEU A 102 10.08 7.00 -15.93
N GLN A 103 11.26 7.44 -15.49
CA GLN A 103 11.78 7.09 -14.16
C GLN A 103 10.89 7.66 -13.05
N TYR A 104 10.47 8.92 -13.16
CA TYR A 104 9.53 9.52 -12.22
C TYR A 104 8.20 8.74 -12.17
N LEU A 105 7.67 8.36 -13.33
CA LEU A 105 6.44 7.59 -13.43
C LEU A 105 6.57 6.20 -12.80
N ALA A 106 7.69 5.50 -13.06
CA ALA A 106 8.00 4.23 -12.42
C ALA A 106 8.11 4.34 -10.88
N SER A 107 8.79 5.39 -10.38
CA SER A 107 8.88 5.66 -8.94
C SER A 107 7.51 5.93 -8.32
N ASN A 108 6.62 6.64 -9.03
CA ASN A 108 5.27 6.90 -8.53
C ASN A 108 4.42 5.62 -8.49
N ILE A 109 4.47 4.78 -9.53
CA ILE A 109 3.84 3.46 -9.51
C ILE A 109 4.39 2.62 -8.37
N ASN A 110 5.70 2.65 -8.11
CA ASN A 110 6.32 1.93 -6.99
C ASN A 110 5.78 2.39 -5.63
N VAL A 111 5.55 3.70 -5.45
CA VAL A 111 4.91 4.24 -4.24
C VAL A 111 3.48 3.70 -4.08
N GLN A 112 2.69 3.67 -5.16
CA GLN A 112 1.33 3.12 -5.13
C GLN A 112 1.34 1.62 -4.80
N LEU A 113 2.20 0.84 -5.46
CA LEU A 113 2.40 -0.58 -5.20
C LEU A 113 2.79 -0.83 -3.74
N SER A 114 3.70 -0.01 -3.21
CA SER A 114 4.13 -0.09 -1.81
C SER A 114 3.01 0.21 -0.83
N ARG A 115 2.11 1.15 -1.14
CA ARG A 115 0.91 1.41 -0.33
C ARG A 115 -0.04 0.20 -0.30
N ILE A 116 -0.26 -0.46 -1.44
CA ILE A 116 -1.10 -1.67 -1.50
C ILE A 116 -0.45 -2.82 -0.72
N LYS A 117 0.87 -3.05 -0.91
CA LYS A 117 1.64 -4.05 -0.17
C LYS A 117 1.60 -3.78 1.33
N ALA A 118 1.75 -2.51 1.74
CA ALA A 118 1.63 -2.10 3.13
C ALA A 118 0.22 -2.33 3.70
N LEU A 119 -0.82 -1.96 2.94
CA LEU A 119 -2.22 -2.17 3.31
C LEU A 119 -2.50 -3.66 3.54
N ARG A 120 -2.06 -4.52 2.61
CA ARG A 120 -2.13 -5.98 2.76
C ARG A 120 -1.51 -6.43 4.08
N THR A 121 -0.30 -5.99 4.39
CA THR A 121 0.39 -6.34 5.65
C THR A 121 -0.39 -5.88 6.87
N VAL A 122 -0.91 -4.65 6.88
CA VAL A 122 -1.74 -4.14 7.98
C VAL A 122 -2.97 -5.00 8.16
N TYR A 123 -3.69 -5.32 7.08
CA TYR A 123 -4.89 -6.13 7.15
C TYR A 123 -4.60 -7.56 7.62
N MET A 124 -3.52 -8.18 7.12
CA MET A 124 -3.09 -9.51 7.57
C MET A 124 -2.73 -9.55 9.06
N LEU A 125 -2.19 -8.46 9.62
CA LEU A 125 -1.81 -8.38 11.03
C LEU A 125 -2.96 -7.95 11.93
N VAL A 126 -3.65 -6.86 11.60
CA VAL A 126 -4.63 -6.17 12.46
C VAL A 126 -6.01 -6.83 12.40
N PHE A 127 -6.42 -7.34 11.24
CA PHE A 127 -7.76 -7.92 11.08
C PHE A 127 -8.00 -9.17 11.96
N PRO A 128 -7.04 -10.09 12.13
CA PRO A 128 -7.17 -11.18 13.10
C PRO A 128 -7.52 -10.70 14.52
N PHE A 129 -6.86 -9.64 15.00
CA PHE A 129 -7.18 -9.06 16.30
C PHE A 129 -8.56 -8.39 16.31
N LEU A 130 -8.97 -7.76 15.20
CA LEU A 130 -10.32 -7.23 15.05
C LEU A 130 -11.38 -8.33 15.21
N LEU A 131 -11.17 -9.50 14.57
CA LEU A 131 -12.07 -10.64 14.71
C LEU A 131 -12.11 -11.16 16.15
N MET A 132 -10.97 -11.21 16.83
CA MET A 132 -10.93 -11.60 18.24
C MET A 132 -11.71 -10.62 19.12
N MET A 133 -11.56 -9.32 18.89
CA MET A 133 -12.33 -8.30 19.60
C MET A 133 -13.83 -8.46 19.34
N PHE A 134 -14.26 -8.64 18.09
CA PHE A 134 -15.68 -8.86 17.80
C PHE A 134 -16.23 -10.13 18.45
N ARG A 135 -15.47 -11.23 18.45
CA ARG A 135 -15.86 -12.44 19.17
C ARG A 135 -16.00 -12.17 20.67
N GLN A 136 -15.06 -11.43 21.26
CA GLN A 136 -15.10 -11.08 22.69
C GLN A 136 -16.29 -10.18 23.04
N ILE A 137 -16.65 -9.26 22.13
CA ILE A 137 -17.83 -8.41 22.26
C ILE A 137 -19.11 -9.24 22.23
N ALA A 138 -19.22 -10.17 21.28
CA ALA A 138 -20.42 -10.97 21.03
C ALA A 138 -20.63 -12.09 22.07
N LEU A 139 -19.56 -12.80 22.46
CA LEU A 139 -19.64 -14.01 23.29
C LEU A 139 -19.08 -13.84 24.71
N GLY A 140 -18.46 -12.70 25.01
CA GLY A 140 -17.84 -12.43 26.31
C GLY A 140 -16.37 -12.86 26.40
N SER A 141 -15.85 -12.93 27.63
CA SER A 141 -14.43 -13.17 27.90
C SER A 141 -13.98 -14.57 27.53
N PHE A 142 -12.76 -14.70 27.02
CA PHE A 142 -12.14 -15.98 26.73
C PHE A 142 -11.61 -16.67 27.98
N GLY A 143 -11.78 -17.99 28.06
CA GLY A 143 -10.92 -18.81 28.90
C GLY A 143 -9.48 -18.77 28.39
N LYS A 144 -8.48 -18.81 29.28
CA LYS A 144 -7.05 -18.72 28.92
C LYS A 144 -6.62 -19.74 27.86
N SER A 145 -7.15 -20.96 27.91
CA SER A 145 -6.83 -22.03 26.95
C SER A 145 -7.41 -21.76 25.55
N GLU A 146 -8.62 -21.19 25.49
CA GLU A 146 -9.27 -20.87 24.21
C GLU A 146 -8.61 -19.68 23.51
N TYR A 147 -8.02 -18.75 24.25
CA TYR A 147 -7.45 -17.53 23.69
C TYR A 147 -6.40 -17.82 22.61
N LEU A 148 -5.43 -18.69 22.91
CA LEU A 148 -4.33 -19.02 21.98
C LEU A 148 -4.84 -19.75 20.72
N PHE A 149 -5.73 -20.72 20.89
CA PHE A 149 -6.29 -21.44 19.75
C PHE A 149 -7.06 -20.50 18.81
N ASN A 150 -7.89 -19.63 19.38
CA ASN A 150 -8.67 -18.68 18.58
C ASN A 150 -7.79 -17.61 17.92
N LEU A 151 -6.70 -17.19 18.57
CA LEU A 151 -5.72 -16.29 17.95
C LEU A 151 -5.06 -16.95 16.74
N ILE A 152 -4.62 -18.21 16.85
CA ILE A 152 -4.00 -18.94 15.74
C ILE A 152 -4.99 -19.08 14.58
N VAL A 153 -6.23 -19.48 14.86
CA VAL A 153 -7.28 -19.61 13.84
C VAL A 153 -7.57 -18.26 13.18
N ALA A 154 -7.69 -17.18 13.95
CA ALA A 154 -7.92 -15.85 13.42
C ALA A 154 -6.75 -15.36 12.56
N LEU A 155 -5.51 -15.61 12.98
CA LEU A 155 -4.31 -15.27 12.22
C LEU A 155 -4.26 -16.04 10.90
N LEU A 156 -4.51 -17.35 10.92
CA LEU A 156 -4.49 -18.17 9.70
C LEU A 156 -5.58 -17.74 8.72
N LEU A 157 -6.83 -17.62 9.18
CA LEU A 157 -7.95 -17.24 8.32
C LEU A 157 -7.80 -15.81 7.80
N GLY A 158 -7.46 -14.86 8.68
CA GLY A 158 -7.29 -13.46 8.31
C GLY A 158 -6.10 -13.25 7.37
N ALA A 159 -4.94 -13.81 7.70
CA ALA A 159 -3.75 -13.67 6.87
C ALA A 159 -3.95 -14.28 5.49
N LEU A 160 -4.53 -15.48 5.42
CA LEU A 160 -4.75 -16.18 4.14
C LEU A 160 -5.78 -15.45 3.28
N PHE A 161 -6.91 -15.03 3.87
CA PHE A 161 -7.94 -14.27 3.17
C PHE A 161 -7.38 -12.98 2.56
N TRP A 162 -6.71 -12.16 3.36
CA TRP A 162 -6.18 -10.87 2.90
C TRP A 162 -5.01 -11.03 1.94
N TYR A 163 -4.20 -12.09 2.08
CA TYR A 163 -3.15 -12.39 1.11
C TYR A 163 -3.72 -12.59 -0.30
N PHE A 164 -4.77 -13.41 -0.43
CA PHE A 164 -5.41 -13.67 -1.72
C PHE A 164 -6.22 -12.47 -2.23
N PHE A 165 -6.91 -11.75 -1.34
CA PHE A 165 -7.67 -10.55 -1.70
C PHE A 165 -6.78 -9.49 -2.37
N PHE A 166 -5.58 -9.25 -1.83
CA PHE A 166 -4.66 -8.24 -2.37
C PHE A 166 -3.74 -8.77 -3.48
N LYS A 167 -3.78 -10.06 -3.82
CA LYS A 167 -2.88 -10.64 -4.83
C LYS A 167 -3.07 -9.99 -6.20
N LYS A 168 -4.30 -10.01 -6.72
CA LYS A 168 -4.64 -9.43 -8.03
C LYS A 168 -4.23 -7.95 -8.19
N PRO A 169 -4.62 -7.02 -7.29
CA PRO A 169 -4.24 -5.61 -7.45
C PRO A 169 -2.72 -5.36 -7.32
N ILE A 170 -2.01 -6.21 -6.58
CA ILE A 170 -0.54 -6.15 -6.51
C ILE A 170 0.07 -6.61 -7.83
N ASP A 171 -0.37 -7.74 -8.37
CA ASP A 171 0.15 -8.32 -9.62
C ASP A 171 -0.09 -7.36 -10.80
N GLU A 172 -1.27 -6.73 -10.88
CA GLU A 172 -1.61 -5.72 -11.89
C GLU A 172 -0.68 -4.50 -11.82
N LYS A 173 -0.51 -3.92 -10.63
CA LYS A 173 0.37 -2.75 -10.46
C LYS A 173 1.85 -3.07 -10.65
N GLU A 174 2.27 -4.30 -10.36
CA GLU A 174 3.63 -4.74 -10.60
C GLU A 174 3.91 -4.89 -12.10
N ALA A 175 2.94 -5.36 -12.88
CA ALA A 175 3.05 -5.38 -14.34
C ALA A 175 3.23 -3.96 -14.93
N ASP A 176 2.42 -3.00 -14.48
CA ASP A 176 2.53 -1.59 -14.90
C ASP A 176 3.93 -1.02 -14.59
N TYR A 177 4.46 -1.31 -13.41
CA TYR A 177 5.80 -0.89 -13.01
C TYR A 177 6.88 -1.43 -13.95
N TRP A 178 6.83 -2.73 -14.26
CA TRP A 178 7.80 -3.36 -15.14
C TRP A 178 7.74 -2.83 -16.57
N GLU A 179 6.54 -2.56 -17.10
CA GLU A 179 6.38 -1.95 -18.43
C GLU A 179 7.10 -0.60 -18.51
N VAL A 180 6.80 0.31 -17.57
CA VAL A 180 7.36 1.66 -17.56
C VAL A 180 8.87 1.64 -17.29
N SER A 181 9.32 0.80 -16.35
CA SER A 181 10.73 0.62 -16.04
C SER A 181 11.52 0.11 -17.26
N ASN A 182 10.98 -0.84 -18.01
CA ASN A 182 11.63 -1.35 -19.22
C ASN A 182 11.68 -0.30 -20.33
N LEU A 183 10.62 0.49 -20.54
CA LEU A 183 10.64 1.60 -21.49
C LEU A 183 11.78 2.59 -21.17
N SER A 184 11.99 2.92 -19.89
CA SER A 184 13.07 3.83 -19.47
C SER A 184 14.48 3.32 -19.82
N LYS A 185 14.67 1.99 -19.84
CA LYS A 185 15.96 1.34 -20.16
C LYS A 185 16.23 1.28 -21.65
N THR A 186 15.18 1.31 -22.48
CA THR A 186 15.33 1.26 -23.95
C THR A 186 15.83 2.56 -24.56
N ILE A 187 15.71 3.69 -23.84
CA ILE A 187 16.22 4.99 -24.28
C ILE A 187 17.73 5.05 -24.00
N LYS A 188 18.54 4.94 -25.06
CA LYS A 188 19.98 5.20 -25.01
C LYS A 188 20.21 6.72 -24.98
N LEU A 189 21.09 7.15 -24.07
CA LEU A 189 21.57 8.53 -23.98
C LEU A 189 22.65 8.78 -25.02
#